data_AF-A0A925G3W4-F1
#
_entry.id   AF-A0A925G3W4-F1
#
_cell.length_a   1.000
_cell.length_b   1.000
_cell.length_c   1.000
_cell.angle_alpha   90.00
_cell.angle_beta   90.00
_cell.angle_gamma   90.00
#
_symmetry.space_group_name_H-M   'P 1'
#
loop_
_entity.id
_entity.type
_entity.pdbx_description
1 polymer ?
#
loop_
_entity_poly.entity_id
_entity_poly.type
_entity_poly.pdbx_seq_one_letter_code
_entity_poly.pdbx_strand_id
1 'polypeptide(L)'
;MCVAPDLYRGKVTQDSQEASRLMHELALEDGMETIKQTVGELRKRGVEKIGITGYCMGGTYALRAACEIETLGAAAPFYGDIPEDEALAQLKVPTLFIAGARDGWITPQKVEGLKDAARKYDLPLEVVSY
;
A
#
# COMPACT_ATOMS: atom_id res chain seq x y z
N MET A 1 -16.76 8.26 4.88
CA MET A 1 -15.78 8.61 5.94
C MET A 1 -14.39 8.26 5.42
N CYS A 2 -13.40 9.12 5.67
CA CYS A 2 -12.00 8.89 5.30
C CYS A 2 -11.15 9.06 6.55
N VAL A 3 -10.15 8.20 6.73
CA VAL A 3 -9.20 8.26 7.85
C VAL A 3 -7.80 8.14 7.28
N ALA A 4 -6.88 8.98 7.73
CA ALA A 4 -5.46 8.86 7.47
C ALA A 4 -4.78 8.39 8.77
N PRO A 5 -4.28 7.15 8.83
CA PRO A 5 -3.50 6.68 9.99
C PRO A 5 -2.23 7.52 10.16
N ASP A 6 -1.96 7.94 11.38
CA ASP A 6 -0.73 8.68 11.71
C ASP A 6 0.43 7.71 11.94
N LEU A 7 1.18 7.46 10.87
CA LEU A 7 2.36 6.60 10.89
C LEU A 7 3.55 7.25 11.62
N TYR A 8 3.53 8.56 11.85
CA TYR A 8 4.67 9.31 12.39
C TYR A 8 4.48 9.78 13.84
N ARG A 9 3.37 9.40 14.48
CA ARG A 9 3.07 9.68 15.89
C ARG A 9 3.09 11.18 16.20
N GLY A 10 2.52 11.97 15.30
CA GLY A 10 2.37 13.42 15.40
C GLY A 10 3.60 14.20 14.94
N LYS A 11 4.68 13.52 14.52
CA LYS A 11 5.85 14.18 13.93
C LYS A 11 5.48 14.74 12.55
N VAL A 12 5.73 16.03 12.37
CA VAL A 12 5.53 16.74 11.10
C VAL A 12 6.76 17.59 10.82
N THR A 13 7.12 17.73 9.55
CA THR A 13 8.24 18.56 9.14
C THR A 13 7.97 19.21 7.79
N GLN A 14 8.55 20.38 7.58
CA GLN A 14 8.62 21.05 6.26
C GLN A 14 10.01 20.92 5.62
N ASP A 15 10.98 20.37 6.36
CA ASP A 15 12.33 20.14 5.87
C ASP A 15 12.43 18.81 5.12
N SER A 16 12.97 18.86 3.91
CA SER A 16 13.07 17.70 3.02
C SER A 16 14.04 16.62 3.52
N GLN A 17 15.12 16.99 4.20
CA GLN A 17 16.11 16.03 4.72
C GLN A 17 15.53 15.30 5.92
N GLU A 18 14.86 16.03 6.82
CA GLU A 18 14.16 15.44 7.95
C GLU A 18 13.00 14.55 7.49
N ALA A 19 12.24 14.96 6.47
CA ALA A 19 11.19 14.12 5.90
C ALA A 19 11.77 12.81 5.35
N SER A 20 12.89 12.87 4.63
CA SER A 20 13.60 11.68 4.15
C SER A 20 14.07 10.78 5.29
N ARG A 21 14.61 11.37 6.36
CA ARG A 21 15.02 10.63 7.56
C ARG A 21 13.84 9.93 8.23
N LEU A 22 12.75 10.65 8.49
CA LEU A 22 11.54 10.09 9.08
C LEU A 22 10.98 8.95 8.23
N MET A 23 10.98 9.09 6.91
CA MET A 23 10.56 8.03 6.00
C MET A 23 11.45 6.78 6.09
N HIS A 24 12.78 6.95 6.20
CA HIS A 24 13.72 5.82 6.36
C HIS A 24 13.66 5.17 7.74
N GLU A 25 13.40 5.95 8.79
CA GLU A 25 13.28 5.46 10.17
C GLU A 25 11.96 4.72 10.42
N LEU A 26 10.95 4.93 9.57
CA LEU A 26 9.65 4.27 9.70
C LEU A 26 9.79 2.78 9.37
N ALA A 27 9.72 1.94 10.40
CA ALA A 27 9.67 0.49 10.24
C ALA A 27 8.39 0.08 9.51
N LEU A 28 8.52 -0.80 8.52
CA LEU A 28 7.39 -1.31 7.74
C LEU A 28 6.35 -1.95 8.65
N GLU A 29 6.79 -2.74 9.62
CA GLU A 29 5.95 -3.47 10.57
C GLU A 29 5.14 -2.52 11.47
N ASP A 30 5.76 -1.45 11.95
CA ASP A 30 5.08 -0.43 12.78
C ASP A 30 3.99 0.31 11.98
N GLY A 31 4.29 0.65 10.72
CA GLY A 31 3.31 1.26 9.82
C GLY A 31 2.14 0.31 9.52
N MET A 32 2.44 -0.95 9.21
CA MET A 32 1.43 -1.97 8.93
C MET A 32 0.56 -2.29 10.15
N GLU A 33 1.13 -2.36 11.36
CA GLU A 33 0.38 -2.54 12.59
C GLU A 33 -0.59 -1.38 12.83
N THR A 34 -0.12 -0.14 12.60
CA THR A 34 -0.98 1.06 12.70
C THR A 34 -2.17 0.98 11.74
N ILE A 35 -1.94 0.52 10.51
CA ILE A 35 -2.99 0.35 9.50
C ILE A 35 -3.97 -0.75 9.93
N LYS A 36 -3.49 -1.91 10.38
CA LYS A 36 -4.31 -3.02 10.90
C LYS A 36 -5.21 -2.57 12.05
N GLN A 37 -4.64 -1.87 13.03
CA GLN A 37 -5.39 -1.31 14.15
C GLN A 37 -6.44 -0.30 13.68
N THR A 38 -6.09 0.58 12.73
CA THR A 38 -7.05 1.54 12.17
C THR A 38 -8.24 0.84 11.50
N VAL A 39 -7.98 -0.18 10.68
CA VAL A 39 -9.04 -1.00 10.06
C VAL A 39 -9.90 -1.67 11.14
N GLY A 40 -9.28 -2.24 12.17
CA GLY A 40 -9.98 -2.85 13.30
C GLY A 40 -10.89 -1.87 14.05
N GLU A 41 -10.42 -0.65 14.31
CA GLU A 41 -11.23 0.39 14.97
C GLU A 41 -12.38 0.87 14.09
N LEU A 42 -12.18 1.00 12.78
CA LEU A 42 -13.25 1.31 11.84
C LEU A 42 -14.34 0.23 11.85
N ARG A 43 -13.93 -1.05 11.90
CA ARG A 43 -14.86 -2.18 12.00
C ARG A 43 -15.67 -2.16 13.29
N LYS A 44 -15.03 -1.91 14.44
CA LYS A 44 -15.71 -1.76 15.74
C LYS A 44 -16.74 -0.64 15.75
N ARG A 45 -16.54 0.42 14.95
CA ARG A 45 -17.49 1.52 14.75
C ARG A 45 -18.62 1.19 13.76
N GLY A 46 -18.70 -0.05 13.28
CA GLY A 46 -19.75 -0.51 12.37
C GLY A 46 -19.47 -0.24 10.89
N VAL A 47 -18.25 0.11 10.50
CA VAL A 47 -17.91 0.30 9.08
C VAL A 47 -17.72 -1.05 8.39
N GLU A 48 -18.64 -1.40 7.49
CA GLU A 48 -18.65 -2.71 6.82
C GLU A 48 -17.82 -2.78 5.54
N LYS A 49 -17.62 -1.65 4.85
CA LYS A 49 -16.85 -1.59 3.59
C LYS A 49 -15.73 -0.58 3.74
N ILE A 50 -14.50 -1.08 3.73
CA ILE A 50 -13.28 -0.28 3.93
C ILE A 50 -12.38 -0.51 2.71
N GLY A 51 -12.04 0.57 2.01
CA GLY A 51 -11.00 0.54 0.98
C GLY A 51 -9.74 1.24 1.48
N ILE A 52 -8.60 0.93 0.87
CA ILE A 52 -7.33 1.59 1.17
C ILE A 52 -6.71 2.18 -0.10
N THR A 53 -6.08 3.34 0.03
CA THR A 53 -5.30 3.96 -1.04
C THR A 53 -4.13 4.71 -0.43
N GLY A 54 -3.09 4.94 -1.23
CA GLY A 54 -1.93 5.71 -0.83
C GLY A 54 -0.99 5.96 -1.99
N TYR A 55 -0.06 6.90 -1.80
CA TYR A 55 0.84 7.42 -2.83
C TYR A 55 2.30 7.28 -2.38
N CYS A 56 3.20 6.93 -3.31
CA CYS A 56 4.61 6.70 -3.01
C CYS A 56 4.76 5.68 -1.86
N MET A 57 5.37 6.07 -0.73
CA MET A 57 5.43 5.28 0.50
C MET A 57 4.05 4.76 0.93
N GLY A 58 3.01 5.61 0.87
CA GLY A 58 1.64 5.20 1.19
C GLY A 58 1.09 4.17 0.20
N GLY A 59 1.56 4.18 -1.06
CA GLY A 59 1.23 3.17 -2.06
C GLY A 59 1.83 1.80 -1.69
N THR A 60 3.06 1.79 -1.17
CA THR A 60 3.72 0.59 -0.64
C THR A 60 2.87 -0.02 0.47
N TYR A 61 2.46 0.80 1.44
CA TYR A 61 1.61 0.36 2.54
C TYR A 61 0.23 -0.09 2.09
N ALA A 62 -0.39 0.59 1.12
CA ALA A 62 -1.70 0.20 0.59
C ALA A 62 -1.64 -1.16 -0.12
N LEU A 63 -0.60 -1.41 -0.93
CA LEU A 63 -0.41 -2.70 -1.60
C LEU A 63 -0.10 -3.81 -0.59
N ARG A 64 0.77 -3.56 0.38
CA ARG A 64 1.08 -4.52 1.44
C ARG A 64 -0.13 -4.84 2.31
N ALA A 65 -0.93 -3.83 2.67
CA ALA A 65 -2.17 -4.01 3.41
C ALA A 65 -3.19 -4.84 2.63
N ALA A 66 -3.26 -4.70 1.30
CA ALA A 66 -4.10 -5.55 0.46
C ALA A 66 -3.69 -7.04 0.52
N CYS A 67 -2.41 -7.31 0.72
CA CYS A 67 -1.87 -8.67 0.88
C CYS A 67 -2.09 -9.24 2.30
N GLU A 68 -2.10 -8.40 3.34
CA GLU A 68 -2.14 -8.85 4.73
C GLU A 68 -3.50 -8.71 5.43
N ILE A 69 -4.41 -7.88 4.89
CA ILE A 69 -5.70 -7.54 5.53
C ILE A 69 -6.85 -7.93 4.59
N GLU A 70 -7.23 -9.20 4.65
CA GLU A 70 -8.29 -9.78 3.80
C GLU A 70 -9.67 -9.14 3.99
N THR A 71 -9.88 -8.41 5.10
CA THR A 71 -11.14 -7.72 5.38
C THR A 71 -11.30 -6.40 4.62
N LEU A 72 -10.31 -5.96 3.84
CA LEU A 72 -10.45 -4.81 2.96
C LEU A 72 -11.34 -5.16 1.75
N GLY A 73 -12.16 -4.20 1.33
CA GLY A 73 -13.04 -4.36 0.17
C GLY A 73 -12.37 -4.05 -1.17
N ALA A 74 -11.37 -3.16 -1.17
CA ALA A 74 -10.59 -2.81 -2.35
C ALA A 74 -9.31 -2.05 -1.96
N ALA A 75 -8.29 -2.08 -2.82
CA ALA A 75 -7.08 -1.29 -2.68
C ALA A 75 -6.74 -0.52 -3.98
N ALA A 76 -6.27 0.71 -3.85
CA ALA A 76 -5.78 1.53 -4.95
C ALA A 76 -4.41 2.14 -4.62
N PRO A 77 -3.32 1.37 -4.67
CA PRO A 77 -1.95 1.87 -4.49
C PRO A 77 -1.45 2.65 -5.71
N PHE A 78 -0.84 3.81 -5.47
CA PHE A 78 -0.23 4.66 -6.48
C PHE A 78 1.29 4.68 -6.33
N TYR A 79 2.00 4.17 -7.35
CA TYR A 79 3.46 4.18 -7.50
C TYR A 79 4.21 3.87 -6.21
N GLY A 80 3.71 2.86 -5.49
CA GLY A 80 4.35 2.32 -4.30
C GLY A 80 5.35 1.23 -4.65
N ASP A 81 6.26 0.95 -3.72
CA ASP A 81 7.15 -0.20 -3.86
C ASP A 81 6.36 -1.50 -3.82
N ILE A 82 6.86 -2.47 -4.58
CA ILE A 82 6.16 -3.74 -4.81
C ILE A 82 6.73 -4.75 -3.80
N PRO A 83 5.88 -5.37 -2.95
CA PRO A 83 6.35 -6.34 -1.96
C PRO A 83 6.86 -7.62 -2.63
N GLU A 84 7.51 -8.47 -1.84
CA GLU A 84 8.09 -9.72 -2.31
C GLU A 84 7.00 -10.69 -2.83
N ASP A 85 7.40 -11.63 -3.69
CA ASP A 85 6.50 -12.57 -4.36
C ASP A 85 5.67 -13.39 -3.36
N GLU A 86 6.25 -13.75 -2.22
CA GLU A 86 5.58 -14.48 -1.15
C GLU A 86 4.43 -13.67 -0.51
N ALA A 87 4.62 -12.36 -0.38
CA ALA A 87 3.58 -11.46 0.13
C ALA A 87 2.51 -11.20 -0.93
N LEU A 88 2.91 -10.97 -2.18
CA LEU A 88 1.96 -10.80 -3.30
C LEU A 88 1.07 -12.02 -3.49
N ALA A 89 1.60 -13.24 -3.29
CA ALA A 89 0.82 -14.47 -3.37
C ALA A 89 -0.33 -14.54 -2.34
N GLN A 90 -0.30 -13.71 -1.29
CA GLN A 90 -1.40 -13.61 -0.31
C GLN A 90 -2.48 -12.59 -0.70
N LEU A 91 -2.31 -11.87 -1.81
CA LEU A 91 -3.26 -10.85 -2.24
C LEU A 91 -4.62 -11.44 -2.61
N LYS A 92 -5.63 -11.16 -1.78
CA LYS A 92 -7.03 -11.55 -2.01
C LYS A 92 -7.96 -10.36 -2.22
N VAL A 93 -7.48 -9.15 -1.95
CA VAL A 93 -8.27 -7.92 -2.03
C VAL A 93 -8.22 -7.39 -3.47
N PRO A 94 -9.37 -7.08 -4.09
CA PRO A 94 -9.40 -6.44 -5.41
C PRO A 94 -8.55 -5.16 -5.44
N THR A 95 -7.53 -5.13 -6.29
CA THR A 95 -6.50 -4.10 -6.26
C THR A 95 -6.29 -3.48 -7.64
N LEU A 96 -6.31 -2.14 -7.70
CA LEU A 96 -5.92 -1.37 -8.89
C LEU A 96 -4.60 -0.65 -8.60
N PHE A 97 -3.49 -1.19 -9.11
CA PHE A 97 -2.18 -0.57 -8.99
C PHE A 97 -1.97 0.46 -10.10
N ILE A 98 -1.61 1.68 -9.72
CA ILE A 98 -1.40 2.79 -10.66
C ILE A 98 0.08 3.15 -10.70
N ALA A 99 0.73 2.85 -11.83
CA ALA A 99 2.16 3.09 -12.06
C ALA A 99 2.40 4.32 -12.95
N GLY A 100 3.57 4.95 -12.80
CA GLY A 100 4.08 5.93 -13.76
C GLY A 100 4.97 5.28 -14.81
N ALA A 101 4.70 5.49 -16.10
CA ALA A 101 5.47 4.92 -17.20
C ALA A 101 6.93 5.43 -17.27
N ARG A 102 7.22 6.55 -16.61
CA ARG A 102 8.54 7.19 -16.51
C ARG A 102 9.10 7.23 -15.09
N ASP A 103 8.56 6.40 -14.19
CA ASP A 103 9.01 6.33 -12.81
C ASP A 103 10.40 5.67 -12.73
N GLY A 104 11.36 6.38 -12.12
CA GLY A 104 12.73 5.90 -11.93
C GLY A 104 12.89 4.97 -10.71
N TRP A 105 11.93 4.96 -9.80
CA TRP A 105 11.92 4.15 -8.58
C TRP A 105 11.07 2.89 -8.75
N ILE A 106 9.85 3.06 -9.27
CA ILE A 106 8.95 1.96 -9.65
C ILE A 106 9.09 1.72 -11.15
N THR A 107 10.23 1.16 -11.53
CA THR A 107 10.60 1.00 -12.93
C THR A 107 9.59 0.14 -13.70
N PRO A 108 9.48 0.30 -15.03
CA PRO A 108 8.64 -0.56 -15.86
C PRO A 108 8.90 -2.06 -15.66
N GLN A 109 10.15 -2.43 -15.34
CA GLN A 109 10.51 -3.82 -15.05
C GLN A 109 9.86 -4.34 -13.76
N LYS A 110 9.82 -3.53 -12.68
CA LYS A 110 9.09 -3.90 -11.45
C LYS A 110 7.60 -4.06 -11.73
N VAL A 111 7.04 -3.13 -12.52
CA VAL A 111 5.61 -3.13 -12.90
C VAL A 111 5.26 -4.37 -13.73
N GLU A 112 6.10 -4.76 -14.68
CA GLU A 112 5.91 -6.03 -15.42
C GLU A 112 6.04 -7.24 -14.50
N GLY A 113 6.99 -7.24 -13.56
CA GLY A 113 7.09 -8.30 -12.54
C GLY A 113 5.81 -8.43 -11.69
N LEU A 114 5.16 -7.33 -11.34
CA LEU A 114 3.87 -7.35 -10.65
C LEU A 114 2.76 -7.96 -11.53
N LYS A 115 2.73 -7.63 -12.83
CA LYS A 115 1.76 -8.24 -13.76
C LYS A 115 2.01 -9.74 -13.95
N ASP A 116 3.28 -10.15 -13.98
CA ASP A 116 3.66 -11.57 -14.04
C ASP A 116 3.21 -12.31 -12.78
N ALA A 117 3.47 -11.76 -11.59
CA ALA A 117 2.99 -12.31 -10.32
C ALA A 117 1.46 -12.40 -10.29
N ALA A 118 0.76 -11.37 -10.76
CA ALA A 118 -0.70 -11.36 -10.85
C ALA A 118 -1.23 -12.51 -11.73
N ARG A 119 -0.62 -12.75 -12.90
CA ARG A 119 -0.97 -13.89 -13.76
C ARG A 119 -0.61 -15.24 -13.14
N LYS A 120 0.57 -15.34 -12.53
CA LYS A 120 1.12 -16.57 -11.94
C LYS A 120 0.24 -17.09 -10.80
N TYR A 121 -0.26 -16.18 -9.95
CA TYR A 121 -1.05 -16.53 -8.77
C TYR A 121 -2.56 -16.28 -8.94
N ASP A 122 -3.01 -15.88 -10.14
CA ASP A 122 -4.40 -15.51 -10.42
C ASP A 122 -4.93 -14.45 -9.44
N LEU A 123 -4.11 -13.42 -9.21
CA LEU A 123 -4.42 -12.37 -8.23
C LEU A 123 -5.52 -11.44 -8.76
N PRO A 124 -6.40 -10.92 -7.89
CA PRO A 124 -7.41 -9.92 -8.25
C PRO A 124 -6.77 -8.53 -8.39
N LEU A 125 -5.74 -8.42 -9.23
CA LEU A 125 -4.92 -7.22 -9.40
C LEU A 125 -4.90 -6.75 -10.85
N GLU A 126 -5.27 -5.50 -11.06
CA GLU A 126 -5.13 -4.79 -12.32
C GLU A 126 -4.03 -3.73 -12.20
N VAL A 127 -3.23 -3.57 -13.26
CA VAL A 127 -2.15 -2.58 -13.32
C VAL A 127 -2.43 -1.61 -14.46
N VAL A 128 -2.54 -0.32 -14.13
CA VAL A 128 -2.64 0.76 -15.11
C VAL A 128 -1.37 1.61 -15.04
N SER A 129 -0.79 1.93 -16.20
CA SER A 129 0.41 2.76 -16.29
C SER A 129 0.13 3.98 -17.18
N TYR A 130 0.51 5.16 -16.68
CA TYR A 130 0.34 6.46 -17.35
C TYR A 130 1.67 7.15 -17.66
#